data_AF-A0A1W1BAB7-F1
#
_entry.id   AF-A0A1W1BAB7-F1
#
_cell.length_a   1.000
_cell.length_b   1.000
_cell.length_c   1.000
_cell.angle_alpha   90.00
_cell.angle_beta   90.00
_cell.angle_gamma   90.00
#
_symmetry.space_group_name_H-M   'P 1'
#
loop_
_entity.id
_entity.type
_entity.pdbx_description
1 polymer ?
#
loop_
_entity_poly.entity_id
_entity_poly.type
_entity_poly.pdbx_seq_one_letter_code
_entity_poly.pdbx_strand_id
1 'polypeptide(L)'
;MIKDLINSLHLEDIQSEEHPSDFIVGDNYTILVLRLPEMQESELKRVSYAFLVYEEQCYLYERESEKFKKLGSLKDVAKILDTKIDKLLKIIKDYHYKIEQLEEELYSDIFDTHFMQKWLSYKKSISLIHRLMFHAFISFELFLSHHKRKKSNAFEEIVYTDILEHINRIKDMSQDIVGRLDNLYDFYRAKVDEKMNKNVYYLTMLSGVFLPLTLITGFFGMNTGGLLWVDDPNGTLKAVALSFVLEFIFFLPFYLFSKKRG
;
A
#
# COMPACT_ATOMS: atom_id res chain seq x y z
N MET A 1 -15.10 -31.84 -29.09
CA MET A 1 -15.20 -31.29 -27.70
C MET A 1 -15.27 -29.78 -27.83
N ILE A 2 -15.94 -29.03 -26.93
CA ILE A 2 -16.07 -27.56 -27.07
C ILE A 2 -14.71 -26.84 -27.24
N LYS A 3 -13.64 -27.39 -26.66
CA LYS A 3 -12.27 -26.93 -26.87
C LYS A 3 -11.84 -26.87 -28.34
N ASP A 4 -12.26 -27.82 -29.16
CA ASP A 4 -11.84 -27.94 -30.56
C ASP A 4 -12.48 -26.86 -31.46
N LEU A 5 -13.47 -26.12 -30.93
CA LEU A 5 -14.14 -25.01 -31.59
C LEU A 5 -13.47 -23.65 -31.29
N ILE A 6 -12.52 -23.61 -30.35
CA ILE A 6 -11.87 -22.39 -29.89
C ILE A 6 -10.49 -22.27 -30.57
N ASN A 7 -10.12 -21.05 -30.95
CA ASN A 7 -8.79 -20.77 -31.50
C ASN A 7 -7.72 -21.13 -30.46
N SER A 8 -6.63 -21.78 -30.88
CA SER A 8 -5.56 -22.22 -29.98
C SER A 8 -4.95 -21.06 -29.18
N LEU A 9 -4.83 -19.87 -29.77
CA LEU A 9 -4.33 -18.67 -29.08
C LEU A 9 -5.28 -18.24 -27.96
N HIS A 10 -6.59 -18.25 -28.21
CA HIS A 10 -7.58 -17.89 -27.17
C HIS A 10 -7.62 -18.91 -26.04
N LEU A 11 -7.30 -20.18 -26.33
CA LEU A 11 -7.20 -21.21 -25.30
C LEU A 11 -5.93 -21.01 -24.44
N GLU A 12 -4.80 -20.64 -25.06
CA GLU A 12 -3.57 -20.27 -24.35
C GLU A 12 -3.80 -19.08 -23.40
N ASP A 13 -4.55 -18.06 -23.83
CA ASP A 13 -4.89 -16.89 -22.99
C ASP A 13 -5.73 -17.29 -21.76
N ILE A 14 -6.69 -18.20 -21.93
CA ILE A 14 -7.48 -18.76 -20.83
C ILE A 14 -6.57 -19.53 -19.84
N GLN A 15 -5.59 -20.28 -20.36
CA GLN A 15 -4.70 -21.15 -19.59
C GLN A 15 -3.53 -20.40 -18.93
N SER A 16 -3.13 -19.25 -19.47
CA SER A 16 -2.06 -18.42 -18.91
C SER A 16 -2.40 -17.90 -17.51
N GLU A 17 -1.51 -18.01 -16.52
CA GLU A 17 -1.72 -17.44 -15.18
C GLU A 17 -1.50 -15.91 -15.14
N GLU A 18 -0.72 -15.40 -16.08
CA GLU A 18 -0.28 -14.01 -16.13
C GLU A 18 -1.09 -13.12 -17.08
N HIS A 19 -1.88 -13.73 -17.98
CA HIS A 19 -2.75 -12.94 -18.85
C HIS A 19 -3.77 -12.14 -18.02
N PRO A 20 -3.93 -10.82 -18.28
CA PRO A 20 -4.91 -10.00 -17.58
C PRO A 20 -6.34 -10.44 -17.89
N SER A 21 -7.31 -9.85 -17.19
CA SER A 21 -8.71 -9.92 -17.62
C SER A 21 -8.81 -9.45 -19.06
N ASP A 22 -9.63 -10.13 -19.86
CA ASP A 22 -9.81 -9.81 -21.27
C ASP A 22 -11.19 -10.24 -21.78
N PHE A 23 -11.62 -9.63 -22.88
CA PHE A 23 -12.83 -10.00 -23.60
C PHE A 23 -12.52 -10.24 -25.07
N ILE A 24 -12.68 -11.50 -25.47
CA ILE A 24 -12.31 -11.99 -26.79
C ILE A 24 -13.58 -12.30 -27.59
N VAL A 25 -13.62 -11.84 -28.84
CA VAL A 25 -14.71 -12.13 -29.78
C VAL A 25 -14.16 -13.02 -30.88
N GLY A 26 -14.61 -14.28 -30.92
CA GLY A 26 -14.38 -15.20 -32.03
C GLY A 26 -15.53 -15.15 -33.05
N ASP A 27 -15.46 -16.03 -34.05
CA ASP A 27 -16.46 -16.06 -35.13
C ASP A 27 -17.87 -16.40 -34.62
N ASN A 28 -17.98 -17.48 -33.83
CA ASN A 28 -19.25 -18.01 -33.31
C ASN A 28 -19.30 -18.09 -31.77
N TYR A 29 -18.30 -17.55 -31.09
CA TYR A 29 -18.23 -17.53 -29.63
C TYR A 29 -17.66 -16.22 -29.10
N THR A 30 -17.93 -15.94 -27.82
CA THR A 30 -17.21 -14.92 -27.07
C THR A 30 -16.62 -15.53 -25.81
N ILE A 31 -15.48 -15.01 -25.37
CA ILE A 31 -14.82 -15.43 -24.13
C ILE A 31 -14.64 -14.20 -23.25
N LEU A 32 -15.12 -14.28 -22.02
CA LEU A 32 -14.85 -13.32 -20.97
C LEU A 32 -13.92 -13.95 -19.95
N VAL A 33 -12.68 -13.44 -19.86
CA VAL A 33 -11.72 -13.81 -18.83
C VAL A 33 -11.69 -12.71 -17.78
N LEU A 34 -12.04 -13.04 -16.54
CA LEU A 34 -11.94 -12.15 -15.39
C LEU A 34 -10.97 -12.70 -14.37
N ARG A 35 -9.92 -11.94 -14.09
CA ARG A 35 -8.99 -12.18 -12.98
C ARG A 35 -9.47 -11.37 -11.79
N LEU A 36 -10.05 -12.05 -10.80
CA LEU A 36 -10.63 -11.42 -9.62
C LEU A 36 -9.79 -11.76 -8.38
N PRO A 37 -9.65 -10.82 -7.42
CA PRO A 37 -9.11 -11.15 -6.11
C PRO A 37 -10.08 -12.07 -5.35
N GLU A 38 -9.56 -13.08 -4.66
CA GLU A 38 -10.35 -13.91 -3.75
C GLU A 38 -9.55 -14.28 -2.51
N MET A 39 -10.20 -14.28 -1.35
CA MET A 39 -9.58 -14.71 -0.10
C MET A 39 -9.54 -16.24 -0.05
N GLN A 40 -8.33 -16.81 0.01
CA GLN A 40 -8.09 -18.24 0.17
C GLN A 40 -7.11 -18.45 1.32
N GLU A 41 -7.48 -19.26 2.32
CA GLU A 41 -6.60 -19.56 3.47
C GLU A 41 -6.08 -18.31 4.19
N SER A 42 -6.88 -17.23 4.24
CA SER A 42 -6.52 -15.91 4.80
C SER A 42 -5.54 -15.07 3.97
N GLU A 43 -5.22 -15.48 2.75
CA GLU A 43 -4.42 -14.70 1.80
C GLU A 43 -5.26 -14.28 0.60
N LEU A 44 -5.02 -13.06 0.11
CA LEU A 44 -5.67 -12.56 -1.10
C LEU A 44 -4.93 -13.09 -2.33
N LYS A 45 -5.58 -13.98 -3.08
CA LYS A 45 -5.01 -14.61 -4.28
C LYS A 45 -5.75 -14.17 -5.55
N ARG A 46 -5.06 -14.21 -6.68
CA ARG A 46 -5.66 -14.01 -8.01
C ARG A 46 -6.37 -15.30 -8.41
N VAL A 47 -7.65 -15.21 -8.77
CA VAL A 47 -8.42 -16.35 -9.30
C VAL A 47 -8.94 -16.01 -10.69
N SER A 48 -8.81 -16.95 -11.62
CA SER A 48 -9.23 -16.79 -13.01
C SER A 48 -10.60 -17.41 -13.26
N TYR A 49 -11.53 -16.60 -13.77
CA TYR A 49 -12.84 -17.02 -14.23
C TYR A 49 -12.92 -16.80 -15.74
N ALA A 50 -12.98 -17.88 -16.51
CA ALA A 50 -13.14 -17.79 -17.97
C ALA A 50 -14.50 -18.35 -18.38
N PHE A 51 -15.35 -17.47 -18.90
CA PHE A 51 -16.69 -17.79 -19.38
C PHE A 51 -16.69 -17.81 -20.91
N LEU A 52 -17.12 -18.93 -21.49
CA LEU A 52 -17.34 -19.06 -22.92
C LEU A 52 -18.84 -18.97 -23.20
N VAL A 53 -19.22 -18.11 -24.15
CA VAL A 53 -20.57 -18.01 -24.67
C VAL A 53 -20.57 -18.53 -26.10
N TYR A 54 -21.30 -19.62 -26.35
CA TYR A 54 -21.44 -20.25 -27.67
C TYR A 54 -22.92 -20.60 -27.88
N GLU A 55 -23.53 -20.10 -28.96
CA GLU A 55 -24.94 -20.36 -29.30
C GLU A 55 -25.91 -20.14 -28.10
N GLU A 56 -25.76 -19.00 -27.41
CA GLU A 56 -26.52 -18.62 -26.19
C GLU A 56 -26.32 -19.53 -24.97
N GLN A 57 -25.50 -20.57 -25.08
CA GLN A 57 -25.08 -21.41 -23.96
C GLN A 57 -23.78 -20.87 -23.36
N CYS A 58 -23.72 -20.87 -22.03
CA CYS A 58 -22.56 -20.41 -21.27
C CYS A 58 -21.84 -21.60 -20.62
N TYR A 59 -20.51 -21.55 -20.65
CA TYR A 59 -19.62 -22.54 -20.06
C TYR A 59 -18.57 -21.86 -19.20
N LEU A 60 -18.22 -22.47 -18.06
CA LEU A 60 -17.10 -22.07 -17.22
C LEU A 60 -15.91 -22.98 -17.52
N TYR A 61 -14.74 -22.39 -17.72
CA TYR A 61 -13.51 -23.15 -17.79
C TYR A 61 -13.04 -23.56 -16.39
N GLU A 62 -13.01 -24.86 -16.13
CA GLU A 62 -12.41 -25.45 -14.93
C GLU A 62 -10.94 -25.76 -15.23
N ARG A 63 -10.03 -25.05 -14.54
CA ARG A 63 -8.57 -25.20 -14.74
C ARG A 63 -8.04 -26.56 -14.30
N GLU A 64 -8.51 -27.09 -13.17
CA GLU A 64 -8.04 -28.37 -12.62
C GLU A 64 -8.33 -29.55 -13.55
N SER A 65 -9.51 -29.56 -14.15
CA SER A 65 -9.95 -30.60 -15.09
C SER A 65 -9.61 -30.26 -16.54
N GLU A 66 -9.08 -29.05 -16.77
CA GLU A 66 -8.96 -28.37 -18.05
C GLU A 66 -10.19 -28.57 -18.93
N LYS A 67 -11.41 -28.35 -18.43
CA LYS A 67 -12.65 -28.61 -19.20
C LYS A 67 -13.63 -27.45 -19.09
N PHE A 68 -14.45 -27.31 -20.13
CA PHE A 68 -15.59 -26.41 -20.09
C PHE A 68 -16.78 -27.12 -19.47
N LYS A 69 -17.18 -26.66 -18.29
CA LYS A 69 -18.40 -27.09 -17.62
C LYS A 69 -19.56 -26.22 -18.05
N LYS A 70 -20.65 -26.85 -18.49
CA LYS A 70 -21.88 -26.14 -18.86
C LYS A 70 -22.47 -25.44 -17.63
N LEU A 71 -22.66 -24.13 -17.72
CA LEU A 71 -23.32 -23.32 -16.69
C LEU A 71 -24.82 -23.15 -16.99
N GLY A 72 -25.17 -22.95 -18.26
CA GLY A 72 -26.54 -22.61 -18.65
C GLY A 72 -26.54 -21.40 -19.57
N SER A 73 -27.00 -20.27 -19.07
CA SER A 73 -27.19 -19.02 -19.81
C SER A 73 -26.38 -17.85 -19.24
N LEU A 74 -26.48 -16.68 -19.87
CA LEU A 74 -25.90 -15.45 -19.36
C LEU A 74 -26.45 -15.04 -17.98
N LYS A 75 -27.63 -15.52 -17.58
CA LYS A 75 -28.16 -15.28 -16.22
C LYS A 75 -27.35 -16.01 -15.15
N ASP A 76 -26.90 -17.22 -15.45
CA ASP A 76 -26.09 -18.03 -14.52
C ASP A 76 -24.70 -17.42 -14.34
N VAL A 77 -24.12 -16.87 -15.42
CA VAL A 77 -22.88 -16.09 -15.37
C VAL A 77 -23.06 -14.87 -14.47
N ALA A 78 -24.14 -14.08 -14.67
CA ALA A 78 -24.42 -12.90 -13.86
C ALA A 78 -24.52 -13.25 -12.37
N LYS A 79 -25.25 -14.32 -12.01
CA LYS A 79 -25.39 -14.77 -10.61
C LYS A 79 -24.06 -15.15 -9.95
N ILE A 80 -23.16 -15.81 -10.70
CA ILE A 80 -21.81 -16.14 -10.21
C ILE A 80 -21.01 -14.86 -9.97
N LEU A 81 -21.03 -13.94 -10.93
CA LEU A 81 -20.28 -12.68 -10.85
C LEU A 81 -20.79 -11.80 -9.72
N ASP A 82 -22.10 -11.60 -9.61
CA ASP A 82 -22.76 -10.86 -8.54
C ASP A 82 -22.27 -11.32 -7.16
N THR A 83 -22.33 -12.64 -6.90
CA THR A 83 -21.86 -13.25 -5.65
C THR A 83 -20.37 -12.97 -5.39
N LYS A 84 -19.53 -12.96 -6.44
CA LYS A 84 -18.07 -12.75 -6.31
C LYS A 84 -17.75 -11.26 -6.08
N ILE A 85 -18.41 -10.37 -6.80
CA ILE A 85 -18.26 -8.93 -6.67
C ILE A 85 -18.79 -8.44 -5.31
N ASP A 86 -19.90 -8.99 -4.80
CA ASP A 86 -20.40 -8.68 -3.46
C ASP A 86 -19.42 -9.05 -2.34
N LYS A 87 -18.73 -10.18 -2.47
CA LYS A 87 -17.67 -10.57 -1.53
C LYS A 87 -16.50 -9.58 -1.59
N LEU A 88 -16.12 -9.13 -2.78
CA LEU A 88 -15.08 -8.11 -2.94
C LEU A 88 -15.47 -6.76 -2.35
N LEU A 89 -16.74 -6.36 -2.50
CA LEU A 89 -17.28 -5.16 -1.85
C LEU A 89 -17.17 -5.24 -0.32
N LYS A 90 -17.34 -6.42 0.28
CA LYS A 90 -17.12 -6.60 1.73
C LYS A 90 -15.63 -6.49 2.08
N ILE A 91 -14.76 -7.15 1.31
CA ILE A 91 -13.31 -7.09 1.52
C ILE A 91 -12.78 -5.65 1.46
N ILE A 92 -13.20 -4.85 0.46
CA ILE A 92 -12.72 -3.47 0.33
C ILE A 92 -13.21 -2.58 1.48
N LYS A 93 -14.44 -2.81 1.99
CA LYS A 93 -14.97 -2.12 3.17
C LYS A 93 -14.20 -2.48 4.44
N ASP A 94 -13.83 -3.74 4.62
CA ASP A 94 -13.02 -4.18 5.75
C ASP A 94 -11.63 -3.51 5.74
N TYR A 95 -11.02 -3.36 4.56
CA TYR A 95 -9.77 -2.61 4.43
C TYR A 95 -9.93 -1.12 4.72
N HIS A 96 -11.04 -0.51 4.33
CA HIS A 96 -11.33 0.88 4.67
C HIS A 96 -11.29 1.09 6.19
N TYR A 97 -12.00 0.23 6.93
CA TYR A 97 -12.01 0.28 8.40
C TYR A 97 -10.63 0.02 9.02
N LYS A 98 -9.89 -0.98 8.52
CA LYS A 98 -8.52 -1.25 9.00
C LYS A 98 -7.56 -0.08 8.81
N ILE A 99 -7.78 0.73 7.78
CA ILE A 99 -6.93 1.89 7.45
C ILE A 99 -7.34 3.10 8.27
N GLU A 100 -8.62 3.28 8.56
CA GLU A 100 -9.08 4.25 9.56
C GLU A 100 -8.46 3.97 10.93
N GLN A 101 -8.44 2.71 11.37
CA GLN A 101 -7.76 2.33 12.62
C GLN A 101 -6.26 2.63 12.58
N LEU A 102 -5.59 2.31 11.46
CA LEU A 102 -4.16 2.58 11.29
C LEU A 102 -3.86 4.09 11.32
N GLU A 103 -4.78 4.90 10.81
CA GLU A 103 -4.72 6.36 10.85
C GLU A 103 -4.91 6.90 12.27
N GLU A 104 -5.92 6.42 13.01
CA GLU A 104 -6.15 6.79 14.42
C GLU A 104 -4.99 6.41 15.35
N GLU A 105 -4.40 5.22 15.15
CA GLU A 105 -3.19 4.77 15.85
C GLU A 105 -2.05 5.78 15.65
N LEU A 106 -1.84 6.24 14.41
CA LEU A 106 -0.77 7.16 14.06
C LEU A 106 -1.01 8.59 14.60
N TYR A 107 -2.25 9.08 14.59
CA TYR A 107 -2.59 10.38 15.17
C TYR A 107 -2.45 10.43 16.69
N SER A 108 -2.62 9.29 17.36
CA SER A 108 -2.51 9.19 18.81
C SER A 108 -1.05 9.08 19.31
N ASP A 109 -0.06 9.31 18.42
CA ASP A 109 1.38 9.10 18.67
C ASP A 109 1.71 7.69 19.21
N ILE A 110 0.84 6.70 18.93
CA ILE A 110 1.11 5.30 19.24
C ILE A 110 2.00 4.78 18.12
N PHE A 111 3.31 4.88 18.31
CA PHE A 111 4.29 4.28 17.41
C PHE A 111 4.31 2.76 17.59
N ASP A 112 3.27 2.10 17.08
CA ASP A 112 3.22 0.66 17.00
C ASP A 112 4.43 0.16 16.19
N THR A 113 5.25 -0.71 16.79
CA THR A 113 6.36 -1.37 16.12
C THR A 113 5.92 -2.15 14.88
N HIS A 114 4.63 -2.48 14.78
CA HIS A 114 4.02 -3.17 13.65
C HIS A 114 3.35 -2.25 12.63
N PHE A 115 3.35 -0.93 12.80
CA PHE A 115 2.71 0.02 11.86
C PHE A 115 3.17 -0.25 10.42
N MET A 116 4.49 -0.29 10.18
CA MET A 116 5.04 -0.51 8.84
C MET A 116 4.69 -1.88 8.26
N GLN A 117 4.55 -2.90 9.12
CA GLN A 117 4.16 -4.25 8.71
C GLN A 117 2.68 -4.29 8.29
N LYS A 118 1.80 -3.67 9.08
CA LYS A 118 0.37 -3.49 8.76
C LYS A 118 0.21 -2.70 7.46
N TRP A 119 0.86 -1.54 7.37
CA TRP A 119 0.85 -0.67 6.18
C TRP A 119 1.27 -1.43 4.92
N LEU A 120 2.41 -2.13 4.96
CA LEU A 120 2.91 -2.86 3.79
C LEU A 120 1.98 -4.00 3.38
N SER A 121 1.41 -4.72 4.36
CA SER A 121 0.43 -5.78 4.11
C SER A 121 -0.82 -5.22 3.41
N TYR A 122 -1.38 -4.13 3.93
CA TYR A 122 -2.56 -3.49 3.35
C TYR A 122 -2.26 -2.92 1.97
N LYS A 123 -1.11 -2.25 1.78
CA LYS A 123 -0.69 -1.71 0.48
C LYS A 123 -0.60 -2.80 -0.57
N LYS A 124 0.06 -3.93 -0.27
CA LYS A 124 0.17 -5.06 -1.21
C LYS A 124 -1.20 -5.59 -1.61
N SER A 125 -2.08 -5.84 -0.64
CA SER A 125 -3.41 -6.37 -0.89
C SER A 125 -4.28 -5.42 -1.71
N ILE A 126 -4.35 -4.14 -1.33
CA ILE A 126 -5.18 -3.16 -2.06
C ILE A 126 -4.62 -2.88 -3.45
N SER A 127 -3.30 -2.79 -3.62
CA SER A 127 -2.70 -2.63 -4.94
C SER A 127 -2.97 -3.84 -5.85
N LEU A 128 -3.04 -5.05 -5.31
CA LEU A 128 -3.49 -6.23 -6.05
C LEU A 128 -4.95 -6.11 -6.46
N ILE A 129 -5.84 -5.72 -5.53
CA ILE A 129 -7.26 -5.48 -5.84
C ILE A 129 -7.39 -4.46 -6.97
N HIS A 130 -6.78 -3.28 -6.80
CA HIS A 130 -6.87 -2.20 -7.77
C HIS A 130 -6.45 -2.64 -9.17
N ARG A 131 -5.28 -3.28 -9.30
CA ARG A 131 -4.77 -3.75 -10.59
C ARG A 131 -5.72 -4.75 -11.25
N LEU A 132 -6.22 -5.73 -10.50
CA LEU A 132 -7.13 -6.74 -11.04
C LEU A 132 -8.48 -6.14 -11.44
N MET A 133 -9.02 -5.26 -10.60
CA MET A 133 -10.32 -4.61 -10.84
C MET A 133 -10.26 -3.61 -12.00
N PHE A 134 -9.12 -2.93 -12.21
CA PHE A 134 -8.90 -2.07 -13.37
C PHE A 134 -9.02 -2.86 -14.68
N HIS A 135 -8.32 -3.99 -14.80
CA HIS A 135 -8.44 -4.83 -16.00
C HIS A 135 -9.83 -5.46 -16.11
N ALA A 136 -10.40 -5.96 -15.01
CA ALA A 136 -11.75 -6.51 -15.01
C ALA A 136 -12.79 -5.49 -15.50
N PHE A 137 -12.68 -4.22 -15.08
CA PHE A 137 -13.55 -3.14 -15.53
C PHE A 137 -13.52 -2.98 -17.07
N ILE A 138 -12.32 -2.87 -17.65
CA ILE A 138 -12.15 -2.69 -19.09
C ILE A 138 -12.75 -3.87 -19.86
N SER A 139 -12.38 -5.10 -19.49
CA SER A 139 -12.87 -6.31 -20.17
C SER A 139 -14.38 -6.48 -20.04
N PHE A 140 -14.93 -6.17 -18.86
CA PHE A 140 -16.35 -6.30 -18.60
C PHE A 140 -17.18 -5.21 -19.31
N GLU A 141 -16.65 -4.00 -19.43
CA GLU A 141 -17.25 -2.92 -20.22
C GLU A 141 -17.33 -3.30 -21.72
N LEU A 142 -16.26 -3.91 -22.26
CA LEU A 142 -16.24 -4.43 -23.63
C LEU A 142 -17.27 -5.56 -23.83
N PHE A 143 -17.31 -6.50 -22.89
CA PHE A 143 -18.30 -7.58 -22.87
C PHE A 143 -19.74 -7.05 -22.87
N LEU A 144 -20.04 -6.13 -21.96
CA LEU A 144 -21.34 -5.47 -21.83
C LEU A 144 -21.72 -4.76 -23.13
N SER A 145 -20.80 -3.98 -23.69
CA SER A 145 -21.00 -3.24 -24.94
C SER A 145 -21.30 -4.17 -26.13
N HIS A 146 -20.60 -5.30 -26.22
CA HIS A 146 -20.82 -6.28 -27.28
C HIS A 146 -22.23 -6.91 -27.18
N HIS A 147 -22.61 -7.38 -26.00
CA HIS A 147 -23.89 -8.07 -25.81
C HIS A 147 -25.10 -7.11 -25.88
N LYS A 148 -24.97 -5.84 -25.46
CA LYS A 148 -25.97 -4.80 -25.70
C LYS A 148 -26.27 -4.61 -27.20
N ARG A 149 -25.23 -4.56 -28.04
CA ARG A 149 -25.39 -4.38 -29.49
C ARG A 149 -26.09 -5.56 -30.17
N LYS A 150 -25.83 -6.79 -29.71
CA LYS A 150 -26.45 -8.01 -30.27
C LYS A 150 -27.94 -8.18 -29.92
N LYS A 151 -28.48 -7.42 -28.96
CA LYS A 151 -29.89 -7.53 -28.50
C LYS A 151 -30.33 -8.97 -28.18
N SER A 152 -29.47 -9.76 -27.52
CA SER A 152 -29.85 -11.11 -27.11
C SER A 152 -30.93 -11.06 -26.02
N ASN A 153 -32.03 -11.79 -26.21
CA ASN A 153 -33.13 -11.84 -25.24
C ASN A 153 -32.72 -12.45 -23.88
N ALA A 154 -31.63 -13.23 -23.84
CA ALA A 154 -31.08 -13.81 -22.61
C ALA A 154 -30.20 -12.84 -21.81
N PHE A 155 -29.88 -11.66 -22.36
CA PHE A 155 -28.99 -10.69 -21.75
C PHE A 155 -29.76 -9.70 -20.86
N GLU A 156 -29.57 -9.81 -19.55
CA GLU A 156 -30.19 -8.92 -18.57
C GLU A 156 -29.33 -7.65 -18.40
N GLU A 157 -29.49 -6.69 -19.32
CA GLU A 157 -28.70 -5.46 -19.36
C GLU A 157 -28.64 -4.73 -18.01
N ILE A 158 -29.75 -4.67 -17.27
CA ILE A 158 -29.82 -4.02 -15.95
C ILE A 158 -28.88 -4.71 -14.96
N VAL A 159 -28.91 -6.04 -14.90
CA VAL A 159 -28.09 -6.83 -13.97
C VAL A 159 -26.60 -6.70 -14.30
N TYR A 160 -26.24 -6.78 -15.58
CA TYR A 160 -24.84 -6.61 -15.98
C TYR A 160 -24.33 -5.17 -15.79
N THR A 161 -25.20 -4.17 -15.93
CA THR A 161 -24.83 -2.77 -15.66
C THR A 161 -24.57 -2.57 -14.16
N ASP A 162 -25.39 -3.15 -13.28
CA ASP A 162 -25.17 -3.12 -11.83
C ASP A 162 -23.83 -3.77 -11.43
N ILE A 163 -23.52 -4.94 -12.01
CA ILE A 163 -22.22 -5.61 -11.79
C ILE A 163 -21.05 -4.71 -12.25
N LEU A 164 -21.17 -4.04 -13.40
CA LEU A 164 -20.14 -3.13 -13.90
C LEU A 164 -19.96 -1.94 -12.95
N GLU A 165 -21.05 -1.37 -12.44
CA GLU A 165 -21.01 -0.28 -11.46
C GLU A 165 -20.31 -0.72 -10.16
N HIS A 166 -20.60 -1.92 -9.68
CA HIS A 166 -19.92 -2.48 -8.51
C HIS A 166 -18.41 -2.74 -8.76
N ILE A 167 -18.04 -3.28 -9.92
CA ILE A 167 -16.64 -3.43 -10.34
C ILE A 167 -15.95 -2.06 -10.35
N ASN A 168 -16.58 -1.05 -10.95
CA ASN A 168 -16.04 0.31 -11.00
C ASN A 168 -15.88 0.91 -9.59
N ARG A 169 -16.88 0.73 -8.73
CA ARG A 169 -16.83 1.19 -7.34
C ARG A 169 -15.67 0.59 -6.57
N ILE A 170 -15.42 -0.73 -6.70
CA ILE A 170 -14.27 -1.37 -6.04
C ILE A 170 -12.96 -0.80 -6.61
N LYS A 171 -12.86 -0.64 -7.94
CA LYS A 171 -11.69 -0.05 -8.60
C LYS A 171 -11.37 1.33 -8.03
N ASP A 172 -12.36 2.22 -7.96
CA ASP A 172 -12.18 3.59 -7.48
C ASP A 172 -11.87 3.61 -5.97
N MET A 173 -12.63 2.88 -5.15
CA MET A 173 -12.35 2.76 -3.70
C MET A 173 -10.94 2.22 -3.42
N SER A 174 -10.48 1.23 -4.20
CA SER A 174 -9.13 0.69 -4.03
C SER A 174 -8.05 1.72 -4.40
N GLN A 175 -8.28 2.57 -5.40
CA GLN A 175 -7.36 3.65 -5.76
C GLN A 175 -7.28 4.73 -4.68
N ASP A 176 -8.42 5.13 -4.14
CA ASP A 176 -8.49 6.08 -3.03
C ASP A 176 -7.75 5.56 -1.79
N ILE A 177 -7.95 4.27 -1.47
CA ILE A 177 -7.27 3.62 -0.36
C ILE A 177 -5.75 3.57 -0.59
N VAL A 178 -5.28 3.28 -1.81
CA VAL A 178 -3.85 3.31 -2.16
C VAL A 178 -3.26 4.69 -1.86
N GLY A 179 -3.97 5.77 -2.22
CA GLY A 179 -3.54 7.15 -1.95
C GLY A 179 -3.54 7.49 -0.45
N ARG A 180 -4.56 7.07 0.30
CA ARG A 180 -4.58 7.24 1.77
C ARG A 180 -3.39 6.55 2.44
N LEU A 181 -3.04 5.34 2.00
CA LEU A 181 -1.87 4.63 2.52
C LEU A 181 -0.57 5.39 2.22
N ASP A 182 -0.42 6.03 1.07
CA ASP A 182 0.77 6.83 0.77
C ASP A 182 0.88 8.05 1.69
N ASN A 183 -0.24 8.75 1.92
CA ASN A 183 -0.30 9.87 2.87
C ASN A 183 0.07 9.42 4.30
N LEU A 184 -0.42 8.26 4.75
CA LEU A 184 -0.09 7.71 6.06
C LEU A 184 1.41 7.37 6.18
N TYR A 185 2.03 6.87 5.11
CA TYR A 185 3.46 6.60 5.10
C TYR A 185 4.29 7.88 5.23
N ASP A 186 3.91 8.94 4.50
CA ASP A 186 4.61 10.22 4.58
C ASP A 186 4.43 10.88 5.95
N PHE A 187 3.23 10.82 6.54
CA PHE A 187 3.00 11.30 7.90
C PHE A 187 3.81 10.51 8.94
N TYR A 188 3.85 9.17 8.82
CA TYR A 188 4.69 8.33 9.66
C TYR A 188 6.18 8.71 9.56
N ARG A 189 6.69 8.94 8.34
CA ARG A 189 8.09 9.38 8.15
C ARG A 189 8.35 10.74 8.78
N ALA A 190 7.47 11.72 8.59
CA ALA A 190 7.62 13.03 9.21
C ALA A 190 7.73 12.94 10.74
N LYS A 191 6.92 12.07 11.37
CA LYS A 191 6.95 11.79 12.81
C LYS A 191 8.24 11.10 13.26
N VAL A 192 8.74 10.13 12.50
CA VAL A 192 10.04 9.47 12.77
C VAL A 192 11.19 10.49 12.66
N ASP A 193 11.16 11.34 11.63
CA ASP A 193 12.19 12.38 11.44
C ASP A 193 12.15 13.44 12.54
N GLU A 194 10.96 13.84 13.00
CA GLU A 194 10.80 14.72 14.16
C GLU A 194 11.46 14.12 15.42
N LYS A 195 11.18 12.83 15.69
CA LYS A 195 11.79 12.11 16.82
C LYS A 195 13.30 11.99 16.69
N MET A 196 13.80 11.70 15.49
CA MET A 196 15.24 11.65 15.21
C MET A 196 15.89 13.01 15.44
N ASN A 197 15.31 14.09 14.90
CA ASN A 197 15.80 15.45 15.08
C ASN A 197 15.83 15.86 16.56
N LYS A 198 14.80 15.47 17.33
CA LYS A 198 14.76 15.71 18.78
C LYS A 198 15.87 14.95 19.52
N ASN A 199 16.11 13.68 19.17
CA ASN A 199 17.19 12.89 19.76
C ASN A 199 18.57 13.46 19.44
N VAL A 200 18.82 13.83 18.18
CA VAL A 200 20.07 14.47 17.75
C VAL A 200 20.26 15.81 18.47
N TYR A 201 19.21 16.59 18.64
CA TYR A 201 19.26 17.83 19.42
C TYR A 201 19.71 17.59 20.87
N TYR A 202 19.15 16.60 21.56
CA TYR A 202 19.58 16.26 22.92
C TYR A 202 21.04 15.80 23.00
N LEU A 203 21.49 14.94 22.09
CA LEU A 203 22.89 14.51 22.04
C LEU A 203 23.85 15.69 21.76
N THR A 204 23.43 16.61 20.88
CA THR A 204 24.22 17.81 20.56
C THR A 204 24.30 18.75 21.76
N MET A 205 23.20 18.94 22.49
CA MET A 205 23.19 19.73 23.73
C MET A 205 24.12 19.12 24.79
N LEU A 206 24.06 17.80 25.00
CA LEU A 206 24.98 17.10 25.93
C LEU A 206 26.44 17.30 25.49
N SER A 207 26.73 17.13 24.21
CA SER A 207 28.07 17.34 23.65
C SER A 207 28.55 18.78 23.85
N GLY A 208 27.65 19.76 23.73
CA GLY A 208 27.99 21.16 23.94
C GLY A 208 28.34 21.53 25.38
N VAL A 209 27.88 20.74 26.36
CA VAL A 209 28.30 20.87 27.76
C VAL A 209 29.65 20.15 27.97
N PHE A 210 29.76 18.90 27.53
CA PHE A 210 30.93 18.09 27.85
C PHE A 210 32.19 18.44 27.05
N LEU A 211 32.08 18.88 25.80
CA LEU A 211 33.25 19.11 24.94
C LEU A 211 34.14 20.24 25.46
N PRO A 212 33.63 21.45 25.81
CA PRO A 212 34.45 22.50 26.41
C PRO A 212 35.04 22.08 27.77
N LEU A 213 34.24 21.42 28.62
CA LEU A 213 34.68 20.96 29.93
C LEU A 213 35.80 19.90 29.82
N THR A 214 35.67 18.98 28.87
CA THR A 214 36.68 17.94 28.60
C THR A 214 37.95 18.54 28.03
N LEU A 215 37.85 19.55 27.18
CA LEU A 215 39.02 20.26 26.65
C LEU A 215 39.83 20.90 27.79
N ILE A 216 39.16 21.57 28.73
CA ILE A 216 39.85 22.27 29.83
C ILE A 216 40.42 21.28 30.83
N THR A 217 39.63 20.31 31.28
CA THR A 217 40.12 19.28 32.22
C THR A 217 41.23 18.44 31.59
N GLY A 218 41.14 18.14 30.28
CA GLY A 218 42.19 17.49 29.52
C GLY A 218 43.46 18.33 29.42
N PHE A 219 43.36 19.61 29.04
CA PHE A 219 44.51 20.52 28.91
C PHE A 219 45.27 20.69 30.23
N PHE A 220 44.55 20.99 31.32
CA PHE A 220 45.16 21.14 32.64
C PHE A 220 45.52 19.80 33.31
N GLY A 221 45.04 18.67 32.79
CA GLY A 221 45.41 17.32 33.21
C GLY A 221 46.65 16.75 32.50
N MET A 222 47.24 17.48 31.55
CA MET A 222 48.45 17.03 30.84
C MET A 222 49.68 17.10 31.76
N ASN A 223 50.56 16.10 31.69
CA ASN A 223 51.82 16.09 32.45
C ASN A 223 52.96 16.77 31.66
N THR A 224 52.75 18.02 31.25
CA THR A 224 53.70 18.81 30.46
C THR A 224 54.14 20.07 31.20
N GLY A 225 55.41 20.45 31.10
CA GLY A 225 55.92 21.69 31.67
C GLY A 225 55.37 22.95 30.96
N GLY A 226 55.26 24.06 31.69
CA GLY A 226 54.79 25.35 31.12
C GLY A 226 53.28 25.50 31.01
N LEU A 227 52.50 24.69 31.74
CA LEU A 227 51.05 24.87 31.84
C LEU A 227 50.68 26.25 32.37
N LEU A 228 49.62 26.82 31.81
CA LEU A 228 49.10 28.12 32.22
C LEU A 228 48.71 28.07 33.71
N TRP A 229 49.01 29.15 34.44
CA TRP A 229 48.60 29.35 35.84
C TRP A 229 49.02 28.27 36.86
N VAL A 230 49.98 27.40 36.52
CA VAL A 230 50.43 26.33 37.43
C VAL A 230 51.10 26.87 38.69
N ASP A 231 51.83 27.99 38.57
CA ASP A 231 52.53 28.65 39.69
C ASP A 231 51.66 29.71 40.41
N ASP A 232 50.41 29.90 39.98
CA ASP A 232 49.49 30.90 40.53
C ASP A 232 48.61 30.29 41.64
N PRO A 233 48.60 30.82 42.89
CA PRO A 233 47.73 30.34 43.96
C PRO A 233 46.24 30.29 43.62
N ASN A 234 45.78 31.14 42.68
CA ASN A 234 44.39 31.19 42.20
C ASN A 234 44.20 30.50 40.84
N GLY A 235 45.19 29.74 40.35
CA GLY A 235 45.17 29.16 39.00
C GLY A 235 43.99 28.24 38.73
N THR A 236 43.61 27.41 39.71
CA THR A 236 42.40 26.55 39.60
C THR A 236 41.13 27.39 39.45
N LEU A 237 41.00 28.48 40.20
CA LEU A 237 39.83 29.36 40.13
C LEU A 237 39.77 30.10 38.79
N LYS A 238 40.91 30.48 38.22
CA LYS A 238 41.01 31.04 36.87
C LYS A 238 40.63 30.02 35.79
N ALA A 239 41.07 28.76 35.91
CA ALA A 239 40.69 27.68 35.01
C ALA A 239 39.17 27.41 35.05
N VAL A 240 38.57 27.37 36.24
CA VAL A 240 37.11 27.23 36.41
C VAL A 240 36.36 28.41 35.78
N ALA A 241 36.82 29.65 36.00
CA ALA A 241 36.22 30.83 35.38
C ALA A 241 36.29 30.76 33.84
N LEU A 242 37.42 30.33 33.27
CA LEU A 242 37.56 30.11 31.84
C LEU A 242 36.57 29.04 31.32
N SER A 243 36.34 27.96 32.09
CA SER A 243 35.34 26.94 31.74
C SER A 243 33.94 27.51 31.59
N PHE A 244 33.48 28.30 32.56
CA PHE A 244 32.16 28.91 32.47
C PHE A 244 32.03 29.89 31.30
N VAL A 245 33.10 30.64 30.97
CA VAL A 245 33.10 31.53 29.81
C VAL A 245 32.99 30.73 28.51
N LEU A 246 33.76 29.64 28.37
CA LEU A 246 33.70 28.78 27.19
C LEU A 246 32.36 28.06 27.06
N GLU A 247 31.79 27.57 28.16
CA GLU A 247 30.44 27.01 28.18
C GLU A 247 29.40 28.04 27.77
N PHE A 248 29.48 29.28 28.27
CA PHE A 248 28.54 30.33 27.90
C PHE A 248 28.59 30.63 26.40
N ILE A 249 29.80 30.76 25.83
CA ILE A 249 29.98 30.98 24.39
C ILE A 249 29.41 29.81 23.58
N PHE A 250 29.66 28.58 24.02
CA PHE A 250 29.19 27.38 23.32
C PHE A 250 27.67 27.20 23.42
N PHE A 251 27.06 27.59 24.55
CA PHE A 251 25.63 27.45 24.81
C PHE A 251 24.77 28.55 24.19
N LEU A 252 25.34 29.74 23.96
CA LEU A 252 24.64 30.90 23.42
C LEU A 252 23.90 30.61 22.09
N PRO A 253 24.50 29.94 21.08
CA PRO A 253 23.79 29.54 19.87
C PRO A 253 22.57 28.66 20.14
N PHE A 254 22.68 27.67 21.04
CA PHE A 254 21.57 26.77 21.37
C PHE A 254 20.38 27.52 21.97
N TYR A 255 20.64 28.47 22.86
CA TYR A 255 19.61 29.34 23.44
C TYR A 255 18.93 30.23 22.39
N LEU A 256 19.69 30.78 21.44
CA LEU A 256 19.13 31.61 20.36
C LEU A 256 18.31 30.80 19.35
N PHE A 257 18.73 29.57 19.05
CA PHE A 257 18.02 28.68 18.11
C PHE A 257 16.75 28.08 18.72
N SER A 258 16.71 27.79 20.02
CA SER A 258 15.50 27.28 20.68
C SER A 258 14.36 28.30 20.68
N LYS A 259 14.67 29.59 20.81
CA LYS A 259 13.69 30.69 20.77
C LYS A 259 13.08 30.96 19.39
N LYS A 260 13.69 30.47 18.30
CA LYS A 260 13.17 30.61 16.94
C LYS A 260 12.24 29.46 16.50
N ARG A 261 12.16 28.37 17.26
CA ARG A 261 11.39 27.16 16.92
C ARG A 261 10.07 27.01 17.70
N GLY A 262 9.80 27.88 18.68
CA GLY A 262 8.50 27.99 19.36
C GLY A 262 7.81 29.29 18.99
#